data_AF-A0A2S9G6R3-F1
#
_entry.id   AF-A0A2S9G6R3-F1
#
_cell.length_a   1.000
_cell.length_b   1.000
_cell.length_c   1.000
_cell.angle_alpha   90.00
_cell.angle_beta   90.00
_cell.angle_gamma   90.00
#
_symmetry.space_group_name_H-M   'P 1'
#
loop_
_entity.id
_entity.type
_entity.pdbx_description
1 polymer ?
#
loop_
_entity_poly.entity_id
_entity_poly.type
_entity_poly.pdbx_seq_one_letter_code
_entity_poly.pdbx_strand_id
1 'polypeptide(L)'
;PMWFFPIAIATGNTVVLKPSEKDPTASLWIAKLWAEAGLPAGGFNVLQGDKTAVDELLTNPKVKSVSFVGSTPIAQYVYATGTAA
;
A
#
# COMPACT_ATOMS: atom_id res chain seq x y z
N PRO A 1 -4.87 7.09 3.64
CA PRO A 1 -3.59 6.57 4.18
C PRO A 1 -2.39 7.54 4.08
N MET A 2 -2.60 8.86 4.19
CA MET A 2 -1.52 9.85 4.08
C MET A 2 -0.57 9.87 5.29
N TRP A 3 -0.84 9.09 6.34
CA TRP A 3 0.08 8.93 7.47
C TRP A 3 1.32 8.06 7.13
N PHE A 4 1.23 7.22 6.09
CA PHE A 4 2.26 6.25 5.74
C PHE A 4 3.03 6.65 4.48
N PHE A 5 2.35 6.71 3.34
CA PHE A 5 3.03 6.77 2.04
C PHE A 5 3.88 8.04 1.83
N PRO A 6 3.53 9.25 2.32
CA PRO A 6 4.39 10.42 2.10
C PRO A 6 5.74 10.27 2.80
N ILE A 7 5.77 9.68 4.00
CA ILE A 7 7.00 9.44 4.77
C ILE A 7 7.84 8.35 4.08
N ALA A 8 7.21 7.27 3.64
CA ALA A 8 7.90 6.20 2.89
C ALA A 8 8.53 6.73 1.60
N ILE A 9 7.81 7.56 0.84
CA ILE A 9 8.32 8.19 -0.39
C ILE A 9 9.44 9.19 -0.08
N ALA A 10 9.26 10.05 0.92
CA ALA A 10 10.28 11.04 1.31
C ALA A 10 11.59 10.39 1.78
N THR A 11 11.53 9.17 2.31
CA THR A 11 12.70 8.38 2.72
C THR A 11 13.30 7.55 1.57
N GLY A 12 12.81 7.70 0.33
CA GLY A 12 13.37 7.07 -0.86
C GLY A 12 12.74 5.73 -1.25
N ASN A 13 11.62 5.34 -0.65
CA ASN A 13 10.93 4.10 -1.01
C ASN A 13 9.89 4.32 -2.12
N THR A 14 9.68 3.28 -2.93
CA THR A 14 8.48 3.18 -3.78
C THR A 14 7.33 2.56 -3.00
N VAL A 15 6.10 3.01 -3.22
CA VAL A 15 4.92 2.52 -2.49
C VAL A 15 3.92 1.86 -3.43
N VAL A 16 3.38 0.71 -3.00
CA VAL A 16 2.15 0.13 -3.52
C VAL A 16 1.06 0.30 -2.46
N LEU A 17 0.07 1.14 -2.75
CA LEU A 17 -1.11 1.32 -1.92
C LEU A 17 -2.22 0.39 -2.40
N LYS A 18 -2.64 -0.54 -1.53
CA LYS A 18 -3.91 -1.26 -1.68
C LYS A 18 -4.97 -0.60 -0.80
N PRO A 19 -5.87 0.24 -1.34
CA PRO A 19 -6.92 0.88 -0.55
C PRO A 19 -8.12 -0.06 -0.32
N SER A 20 -9.08 0.39 0.49
CA SER A 20 -10.38 -0.25 0.60
C SER A 20 -11.10 -0.21 -0.76
N GLU A 21 -11.65 -1.35 -1.17
CA GLU A 21 -12.43 -1.51 -2.39
C GLU A 21 -13.80 -0.83 -2.33
N LYS A 22 -14.26 -0.43 -1.13
CA LYS A 22 -15.56 0.24 -0.92
C LYS A 22 -15.55 1.71 -1.30
N ASP A 23 -14.40 2.36 -1.19
CA ASP A 23 -14.21 3.81 -1.34
C ASP A 23 -12.85 4.18 -1.99
N PRO A 24 -12.53 3.59 -3.16
CA PRO A 24 -11.19 3.68 -3.75
C PRO A 24 -10.84 5.05 -4.34
N THR A 25 -11.85 5.87 -4.67
CA THR A 25 -11.70 7.02 -5.59
C THR A 25 -10.68 8.05 -5.11
N ALA A 26 -10.62 8.33 -3.81
CA ALA A 26 -9.67 9.28 -3.25
C ALA A 26 -8.21 8.83 -3.46
N SER A 27 -7.94 7.53 -3.33
CA SER A 27 -6.59 6.98 -3.54
C SER A 27 -6.16 7.05 -5.00
N LEU A 28 -7.09 6.78 -5.92
CA LEU A 28 -6.85 6.92 -7.37
C LEU A 28 -6.60 8.37 -7.77
N TRP A 29 -7.34 9.31 -7.18
CA TRP A 29 -7.13 10.74 -7.43
C TRP A 29 -5.78 11.22 -6.90
N ILE A 30 -5.41 10.83 -5.67
CA ILE A 30 -4.08 11.14 -5.10
C ILE A 30 -2.94 10.59 -5.97
N ALA A 31 -3.11 9.40 -6.57
CA ALA A 31 -2.09 8.87 -7.48
C ALA A 31 -1.86 9.76 -8.71
N LYS A 32 -2.92 10.35 -9.26
CA LYS A 32 -2.81 11.34 -10.34
C LYS A 32 -2.09 12.61 -9.87
N LEU A 33 -2.46 13.11 -8.68
CA LEU A 33 -1.83 14.30 -8.10
C LEU A 33 -0.33 14.11 -7.83
N TRP A 34 0.12 12.90 -7.45
CA TRP A 34 1.55 12.61 -7.31
C TRP A 34 2.29 12.70 -8.65
N ALA A 35 1.69 12.18 -9.72
CA ALA A 35 2.28 12.30 -11.06
C ALA A 35 2.32 13.76 -11.51
N GLU A 36 1.25 14.53 -11.27
CA GLU A 36 1.19 15.98 -11.56
C GLU A 36 2.23 16.77 -10.75
N ALA A 37 2.49 16.37 -9.51
CA ALA A 37 3.51 16.97 -8.65
C ALA A 37 4.96 16.59 -9.04
N GLY A 38 5.13 15.72 -10.06
CA GLY A 38 6.45 15.34 -10.58
C GLY A 38 7.09 14.12 -9.89
N LEU A 39 6.33 13.32 -9.14
CA LEU A 39 6.85 12.05 -8.63
C LEU A 39 7.20 11.12 -9.81
N PRO A 40 8.40 10.53 -9.85
CA PRO A 40 8.76 9.60 -10.92
C PRO A 40 7.79 8.43 -11.04
N ALA A 41 7.57 7.96 -12.28
CA ALA A 41 6.71 6.81 -12.55
C ALA A 41 7.14 5.60 -11.70
N GLY A 42 6.16 4.95 -11.08
CA GLY A 42 6.39 3.84 -10.14
C GLY A 42 6.69 4.26 -8.70
N GLY A 43 6.88 5.55 -8.41
CA GLY A 43 7.08 6.04 -7.03
C GLY A 43 5.87 5.80 -6.11
N PHE A 44 4.67 5.95 -6.66
CA PHE A 44 3.41 5.64 -5.97
C PHE A 44 2.45 4.91 -6.92
N ASN A 45 2.06 3.70 -6.54
CA ASN A 45 1.18 2.83 -7.32
C ASN A 45 -0.06 2.53 -6.49
N VAL A 46 -1.24 2.52 -7.13
CA VAL A 46 -2.48 2.09 -6.48
C VAL A 46 -2.91 0.76 -7.09
N LEU A 47 -2.97 -0.27 -6.27
CA LEU A 47 -3.44 -1.60 -6.65
C LEU A 47 -4.82 -1.83 -6.04
N GLN A 48 -5.85 -1.93 -6.88
CA GLN A 48 -7.17 -2.37 -6.42
C GLN A 48 -7.20 -3.89 -6.28
N GLY A 49 -8.06 -4.37 -5.38
CA GLY A 49 -8.27 -5.81 -5.21
C GLY A 49 -8.93 -6.11 -3.89
N ASP A 50 -8.93 -7.38 -3.52
CA ASP A 50 -9.47 -7.90 -2.28
C ASP A 50 -8.35 -8.60 -1.49
N LYS A 51 -8.69 -9.68 -0.78
CA LYS A 51 -7.74 -10.54 -0.09
C LYS A 51 -6.61 -11.03 -1.00
N THR A 52 -6.89 -11.36 -2.26
CA THR A 52 -5.88 -11.89 -3.20
C THR A 52 -4.73 -10.91 -3.41
N ALA A 53 -5.06 -9.61 -3.54
CA ALA A 53 -4.05 -8.56 -3.66
C ALA A 53 -3.25 -8.38 -2.36
N VAL A 54 -3.89 -8.55 -1.20
CA VAL A 54 -3.21 -8.53 0.10
C VAL A 54 -2.24 -9.71 0.22
N ASP A 55 -2.67 -10.92 -0.12
CA ASP A 55 -1.85 -12.13 0.00
C ASP A 55 -0.60 -12.06 -0.87
N GLU A 56 -0.72 -11.55 -2.10
CA GLU A 56 0.43 -11.28 -2.96
C GLU A 56 1.38 -10.27 -2.31
N LEU A 57 0.87 -9.13 -1.80
CA LEU A 57 1.71 -8.13 -1.14
C LEU A 57 2.43 -8.66 0.12
N LEU A 58 1.83 -9.61 0.84
CA LEU A 58 2.41 -10.21 2.04
C LEU A 58 3.49 -11.26 1.71
N THR A 59 3.38 -11.94 0.57
CA THR A 59 4.26 -13.06 0.21
C THR A 59 5.30 -12.70 -0.87
N ASN A 60 5.15 -11.55 -1.53
CA ASN A 60 6.07 -11.13 -2.57
C ASN A 60 7.42 -10.69 -1.99
N PRO A 61 8.54 -11.35 -2.35
CA PRO A 61 9.86 -11.09 -1.76
C PRO A 61 10.43 -9.70 -2.12
N LYS A 62 9.83 -8.99 -3.08
CA LYS A 62 10.20 -7.60 -3.42
C LYS A 62 9.61 -6.58 -2.44
N VAL A 63 8.52 -6.91 -1.73
CA VAL A 63 7.94 -6.05 -0.69
C VAL A 63 8.74 -6.23 0.59
N LYS A 64 9.31 -5.15 1.12
CA LYS A 64 10.20 -5.17 2.30
C LYS A 64 9.54 -4.72 3.60
N SER A 65 8.38 -4.09 3.51
CA SER A 65 7.64 -3.56 4.65
C SER A 65 6.16 -3.45 4.31
N VAL A 66 5.31 -3.71 5.29
CA VAL A 66 3.85 -3.61 5.19
C VAL A 66 3.32 -2.76 6.34
N SER A 67 2.49 -1.78 6.02
CA SER A 67 1.72 -0.99 6.98
C SER A 67 0.24 -1.25 6.78
N PHE A 68 -0.45 -1.70 7.82
CA PHE A 68 -1.87 -2.04 7.77
C PHE A 68 -2.66 -1.30 8.85
N VAL A 69 -3.84 -0.80 8.46
CA VAL A 69 -4.85 -0.26 9.38
C VAL A 69 -6.20 -0.82 8.97
N GLY A 70 -6.89 -1.47 9.90
CA GLY A 70 -8.16 -2.13 9.67
C GLY A 70 -8.64 -2.86 10.93
N SER A 71 -9.53 -3.83 10.78
CA SER A 71 -10.07 -4.59 11.92
C SER A 71 -9.01 -5.50 12.56
N THR A 72 -9.14 -5.77 13.86
CA THR A 72 -8.22 -6.61 14.63
C THR A 72 -7.98 -7.99 14.01
N PRO A 73 -9.00 -8.74 13.56
CA PRO A 73 -8.77 -10.06 12.98
C PRO A 73 -7.89 -10.01 11.71
N ILE A 74 -8.05 -8.97 10.89
CA ILE A 74 -7.25 -8.80 9.67
C ILE A 74 -5.86 -8.28 10.00
N ALA A 75 -5.72 -7.41 10.99
CA ALA A 75 -4.41 -6.95 11.47
C ALA A 75 -3.55 -8.12 11.98
N GLN A 76 -4.15 -9.04 12.75
CA GLN A 76 -3.48 -10.26 13.20
C GLN A 76 -3.02 -11.13 12.03
N TYR A 77 -3.89 -11.32 11.02
CA TYR A 77 -3.56 -12.07 9.80
C TYR A 77 -2.38 -11.44 9.03
N VAL A 78 -2.45 -10.13 8.78
CA VAL A 78 -1.39 -9.38 8.07
C VAL A 78 -0.08 -9.46 8.82
N TYR A 79 -0.10 -9.25 10.14
CA TYR A 79 1.11 -9.32 10.97
C TYR A 79 1.71 -10.73 10.96
N ALA A 80 0.92 -11.76 11.23
CA ALA A 80 1.40 -13.14 11.30
C ALA A 80 1.98 -13.62 9.95
N THR A 81 1.33 -13.27 8.84
CA THR A 81 1.78 -13.67 7.50
C THR A 81 2.99 -12.86 7.05
N GLY A 82 2.96 -11.54 7.20
CA GLY A 82 4.05 -10.65 6.75
C GLY A 82 5.34 -10.72 7.58
N THR A 83 5.31 -11.40 8.74
CA THR A 83 6.47 -11.64 9.59
C THR A 83 6.89 -13.11 9.67
N ALA A 84 6.20 -13.99 8.94
CA ALA A 84 6.60 -15.39 8.82
C ALA A 84 7.95 -15.47 8.09
N ALA A 85 8.87 -16.27 8.65
CA ALA A 85 10.26 -16.42 8.19
C ALA A 85 10.38 -17.10 6.81
#